data_AF-A0A819A8L0-F1
#
_entry.id   AF-A0A819A8L0-F1
#
_cell.length_a   1.000
_cell.length_b   1.000
_cell.length_c   1.000
_cell.angle_alpha   90.00
_cell.angle_beta   90.00
_cell.angle_gamma   90.00
#
_symmetry.space_group_name_H-M   'P 1'
#
loop_
_entity.id
_entity.type
_entity.pdbx_description
1 polymer ?
#
loop_
_entity_poly.entity_id
_entity_poly.type
_entity_poly.pdbx_seq_one_letter_code
_entity_poly.pdbx_strand_id
1 'polypeptide(L)'
;MLEVEITQQRSIHTTKWEIVLGMSFYQVIKLLKLNDDQIKSVTLVYNDKDPLSADYTLNLSNDSILLHFDSITQRLKLIELYDLKKVKLKYFGNYFNSPQIVPTIENVNEIFGPTRPGDYNRESQSFLMHFPGLTFFFNQIGPQVETKSMHGLHSLQFPPGQSPVVSKIYIYYGNVPLEYTVPPLPVSCFNRSVFLDKLSNLVENQKTIGLACRLMVEAHTPKPYDPDDHIDYLDATVHFDDTCQDVLSIIGSPNSVYYKTDDKIKIHNPSPPISLGQRAQDKSDFYYNYVNFGMDILFDGQSHTVKKFILHTNFPCHYLFDSYFPCNFELMVRNYTTGKEIIVTPSTRWSAIQEIFENRPSPAILHRSSSTNTTNPFGPTFCHLVNDDMIFEVMSNGYIASISFFNERD
;
A
#
# COMPACT_ATOMS: atom_id res chain seq x y z
N MET A 1 16.58 1.23 -23.32
CA MET A 1 16.12 2.50 -22.77
C MET A 1 14.62 2.48 -22.85
N LEU A 2 13.95 2.47 -21.70
CA LEU A 2 12.50 2.52 -21.65
C LEU A 2 12.01 3.85 -22.22
N GLU A 3 10.90 3.80 -22.94
CA GLU A 3 10.21 4.99 -23.46
C GLU A 3 8.94 5.20 -22.67
N VAL A 4 8.88 6.35 -21.99
CA VAL A 4 7.86 6.68 -21.01
C VAL A 4 7.21 8.01 -21.38
N GLU A 5 5.89 8.06 -21.34
CA GLU A 5 5.12 9.28 -21.47
C GLU A 5 4.61 9.73 -20.11
N ILE A 6 4.72 11.03 -19.85
CA ILE A 6 4.33 11.65 -18.58
C ILE A 6 2.94 12.26 -18.74
N THR A 7 2.05 11.96 -17.81
CA THR A 7 0.79 12.71 -17.62
C THR A 7 0.84 13.46 -16.29
N GLN A 8 0.79 14.80 -16.36
CA GLN A 8 0.81 15.66 -15.18
C GLN A 8 -0.28 15.29 -14.18
N GLN A 9 0.03 15.39 -12.88
CA GLN A 9 -0.87 15.04 -11.77
C GLN A 9 -1.35 13.59 -11.71
N ARG A 10 -0.93 12.72 -12.62
CA ARG A 10 -1.57 11.42 -12.80
C ARG A 10 -0.61 10.25 -12.88
N SER A 11 0.26 10.18 -13.88
CA SER A 11 0.91 8.91 -14.20
C SER A 11 2.16 9.03 -15.05
N ILE A 12 2.89 7.92 -15.10
CA ILE A 12 3.80 7.59 -16.20
C ILE A 12 3.26 6.36 -16.91
N HIS A 13 3.37 6.32 -18.24
CA HIS A 13 2.90 5.17 -19.00
C HIS A 13 3.77 4.85 -20.21
N THR A 14 3.61 3.62 -20.69
CA THR A 14 4.14 3.11 -21.95
C THR A 14 2.97 2.67 -22.83
N THR A 15 3.26 2.00 -23.93
CA THR A 15 2.22 1.34 -24.73
C THR A 15 1.66 0.07 -24.08
N LYS A 16 2.36 -0.50 -23.08
CA LYS A 16 1.97 -1.77 -22.43
C LYS A 16 1.37 -1.59 -21.04
N TRP A 17 1.76 -0.55 -20.31
CA TRP A 17 1.40 -0.39 -18.91
C TRP A 17 1.38 1.08 -18.49
N GLU A 18 0.64 1.39 -17.43
CA GLU A 18 0.54 2.71 -16.81
C GLU A 18 0.71 2.56 -15.30
N ILE A 19 1.56 3.40 -14.70
CA ILE A 19 1.71 3.53 -13.25
C ILE A 19 1.08 4.88 -12.85
N VAL A 20 -0.01 4.80 -12.10
CA VAL A 20 -0.84 5.95 -11.70
C VAL A 20 -0.58 6.29 -10.23
N LEU A 21 -0.45 7.57 -9.93
CA LEU A 21 -0.44 8.09 -8.56
C LEU A 21 -1.71 7.60 -7.81
N GLY A 22 -1.55 7.17 -6.57
CA GLY A 22 -2.61 6.61 -5.73
C GLY A 22 -2.74 5.07 -5.84
N MET A 23 -2.16 4.46 -6.87
CA MET A 23 -2.10 3.00 -7.02
C MET A 23 -1.40 2.36 -5.81
N SER A 24 -1.89 1.21 -5.35
CA SER A 24 -1.29 0.53 -4.20
C SER A 24 0.06 -0.10 -4.55
N PHE A 25 0.91 -0.25 -3.54
CA PHE A 25 2.18 -0.97 -3.66
C PHE A 25 1.98 -2.36 -4.26
N TYR A 26 0.98 -3.11 -3.75
CA TYR A 26 0.60 -4.43 -4.25
C TYR A 26 0.31 -4.42 -5.76
N GLN A 27 -0.47 -3.45 -6.23
CA GLN A 27 -0.82 -3.34 -7.65
C GLN A 27 0.38 -2.98 -8.52
N VAL A 28 1.23 -2.08 -8.06
CA VAL A 28 2.47 -1.74 -8.78
C VAL A 28 3.37 -2.96 -8.86
N ILE A 29 3.62 -3.68 -7.76
CA ILE A 29 4.45 -4.89 -7.81
C ILE A 29 3.86 -5.94 -8.75
N LYS A 30 2.55 -6.16 -8.72
CA LYS A 30 1.86 -7.05 -9.68
C LYS A 30 2.07 -6.61 -11.12
N LEU A 31 1.95 -5.32 -11.42
CA LEU A 31 2.19 -4.75 -12.75
C LEU A 31 3.64 -4.97 -13.20
N LEU A 32 4.61 -4.73 -12.31
CA LEU A 32 6.03 -4.94 -12.61
C LEU A 32 6.34 -6.42 -12.85
N LYS A 33 5.80 -7.33 -12.04
CA LYS A 33 5.93 -8.79 -12.22
C LYS A 33 5.36 -9.26 -13.56
N LEU A 34 4.26 -8.65 -14.03
CA LEU A 34 3.65 -8.96 -15.33
C LEU A 34 4.43 -8.40 -16.53
N ASN A 35 5.29 -7.40 -16.32
CA ASN A 35 6.10 -6.75 -17.35
C ASN A 35 7.59 -6.94 -17.07
N ASP A 36 7.95 -8.10 -16.50
CA ASP A 36 9.33 -8.41 -16.14
C ASP A 36 10.23 -8.53 -17.37
N ASP A 37 9.70 -8.70 -18.58
CA ASP A 37 10.43 -8.64 -19.85
C ASP A 37 11.05 -7.26 -20.10
N GLN A 38 10.34 -6.19 -19.74
CA GLN A 38 10.76 -4.81 -19.96
C GLN A 38 11.45 -4.18 -18.75
N ILE A 39 10.95 -4.44 -17.55
CA ILE A 39 11.40 -3.78 -16.33
C ILE A 39 12.31 -4.73 -15.55
N LYS A 40 13.56 -4.30 -15.37
CA LYS A 40 14.62 -5.09 -14.71
C LYS A 40 15.26 -4.28 -13.58
N SER A 41 15.95 -4.98 -12.68
CA SER A 41 16.70 -4.37 -11.57
C SER A 41 15.83 -3.49 -10.65
N VAL A 42 14.76 -4.10 -10.11
CA VAL A 42 13.86 -3.48 -9.14
C VAL A 42 14.39 -3.73 -7.72
N THR A 43 14.56 -2.66 -6.94
CA THR A 43 14.99 -2.75 -5.53
C THR A 43 14.00 -2.03 -4.63
N LEU A 44 13.57 -2.68 -3.55
CA LEU A 44 12.75 -2.07 -2.52
C LEU A 44 13.64 -1.55 -1.38
N VAL A 45 13.42 -0.31 -0.97
CA VAL A 45 14.09 0.32 0.18
C VAL A 45 13.04 0.76 1.20
N TYR A 46 13.25 0.38 2.45
CA TYR A 46 12.40 0.72 3.60
C TYR A 46 13.25 0.70 4.89
N ASN A 47 12.71 1.25 5.98
CA ASN A 47 13.32 1.15 7.30
C ASN A 47 12.74 -0.07 8.05
N ASP A 48 13.58 -1.06 8.36
CA ASP A 48 13.18 -2.30 9.02
C ASP A 48 12.86 -2.11 10.52
N LYS A 49 13.58 -1.20 11.19
CA LYS A 49 13.37 -0.87 12.60
C LYS A 49 12.13 -0.02 12.81
N ASP A 50 11.87 0.90 11.89
CA ASP A 50 10.71 1.77 11.95
C ASP A 50 10.06 1.96 10.57
N PRO A 51 9.23 1.00 10.13
CA PRO A 51 8.63 1.02 8.79
C PRO A 51 7.70 2.19 8.51
N LEU A 52 7.30 2.98 9.51
CA LEU A 52 6.47 4.16 9.30
C LEU A 52 7.26 5.47 9.26
N SER A 53 8.55 5.44 9.63
CA SER A 53 9.40 6.64 9.72
C SER A 53 9.74 7.29 8.38
N ALA A 54 9.64 6.54 7.28
CA ALA A 54 9.95 7.02 5.94
C ALA A 54 9.13 6.23 4.91
N ASP A 55 8.94 6.82 3.74
CA ASP A 55 8.26 6.20 2.60
C ASP A 55 8.95 4.91 2.14
N TYR A 56 8.16 3.99 1.60
CA TYR A 56 8.71 2.86 0.87
C TYR A 56 9.08 3.32 -0.51
N THR A 57 10.30 3.02 -0.94
CA THR A 57 10.76 3.41 -2.27
C THR A 57 11.08 2.19 -3.11
N LEU A 58 10.53 2.18 -4.33
CA LEU A 58 10.77 1.14 -5.32
C LEU A 58 11.61 1.73 -6.44
N ASN A 59 12.87 1.30 -6.50
CA ASN A 59 13.87 1.81 -7.43
C ASN A 59 13.98 0.89 -8.66
N LEU A 60 13.53 1.38 -9.82
CA LEU A 60 13.71 0.76 -11.13
C LEU A 60 15.00 1.33 -11.75
N SER A 61 16.13 0.82 -11.26
CA SER A 61 17.44 1.44 -11.45
C SER A 61 17.95 1.49 -12.90
N ASN A 62 17.49 0.57 -13.75
CA ASN A 62 17.85 0.53 -15.17
C ASN A 62 17.11 1.60 -15.99
N ASP A 63 15.93 2.01 -15.53
CA ASP A 63 15.02 2.91 -16.23
C ASP A 63 14.98 4.31 -15.59
N SER A 64 15.75 4.51 -14.52
CA SER A 64 15.84 5.71 -13.71
C SER A 64 14.49 6.23 -13.18
N ILE A 65 13.64 5.29 -12.76
CA ILE A 65 12.35 5.59 -12.13
C ILE A 65 12.44 5.19 -10.66
N LEU A 66 12.09 6.11 -9.77
CA LEU A 66 11.97 5.88 -8.33
C LEU A 66 10.53 6.18 -7.91
N LEU A 67 9.84 5.18 -7.38
CA LEU A 67 8.44 5.28 -6.96
C LEU A 67 8.39 5.39 -5.44
N HIS A 68 7.75 6.43 -4.92
CA HIS A 68 7.64 6.70 -3.49
C HIS A 68 6.23 6.40 -3.02
N PHE A 69 6.11 5.45 -2.09
CA PHE A 69 4.85 5.02 -1.50
C PHE A 69 4.77 5.51 -0.07
N ASP A 70 3.63 6.09 0.27
CA ASP A 70 3.31 6.44 1.65
C ASP A 70 3.40 5.21 2.56
N SER A 71 4.11 5.33 3.68
CA SER A 71 4.36 4.18 4.56
C SER A 71 3.10 3.67 5.29
N ILE A 72 2.09 4.52 5.45
CA ILE A 72 0.84 4.22 6.16
C ILE A 72 -0.16 3.55 5.23
N THR A 73 -0.51 4.23 4.14
CA THR A 73 -1.54 3.77 3.18
C THR A 73 -0.98 2.86 2.10
N GLN A 74 0.35 2.80 1.95
CA GLN A 74 1.05 2.04 0.91
C GLN A 74 0.62 2.39 -0.51
N ARG A 75 0.25 3.65 -0.73
CA ARG A 75 -0.14 4.19 -2.04
C ARG A 75 0.96 5.05 -2.63
N LEU A 76 1.10 4.97 -3.94
CA LEU A 76 2.07 5.76 -4.68
C LEU A 76 1.73 7.25 -4.57
N LYS A 77 2.61 8.04 -3.94
CA LYS A 77 2.37 9.49 -3.76
C LYS A 77 3.27 10.37 -4.63
N LEU A 78 4.42 9.84 -5.05
CA LEU A 78 5.39 10.57 -5.86
C LEU A 78 6.11 9.62 -6.83
N ILE A 79 6.21 10.04 -8.08
CA ILE A 79 7.06 9.40 -9.09
C ILE A 79 8.25 10.34 -9.33
N GLU A 80 9.45 9.82 -9.11
CA GLU A 80 10.72 10.50 -9.34
C GLU A 80 11.40 9.90 -10.58
N LEU A 81 11.76 10.78 -11.52
CA LEU A 81 12.64 10.43 -12.63
C LEU A 81 13.99 11.10 -12.38
N TYR A 82 15.05 10.31 -12.41
CA TYR A 82 16.43 10.78 -12.20
C TYR A 82 17.31 10.32 -13.38
N ASP A 83 18.60 10.67 -13.39
CA ASP A 83 19.59 10.24 -14.41
C ASP A 83 18.96 10.03 -15.81
N LEU A 84 18.44 11.13 -16.36
CA LEU A 84 17.56 11.12 -17.54
C LEU A 84 18.22 10.54 -18.80
N LYS A 85 19.53 10.25 -18.76
CA LYS A 85 20.30 9.60 -19.81
C LYS A 85 19.89 8.14 -20.05
N LYS A 86 19.16 7.51 -19.12
CA LYS A 86 18.73 6.10 -19.21
C LYS A 86 17.25 5.91 -19.53
N VAL A 87 16.52 6.99 -19.84
CA VAL A 87 15.09 6.94 -20.16
C VAL A 87 14.77 7.89 -21.31
N LYS A 88 13.83 7.53 -22.18
CA LYS A 88 13.24 8.47 -23.16
C LYS A 88 11.92 8.98 -22.61
N LEU A 89 11.72 10.29 -22.62
CA LEU A 89 10.51 10.90 -22.06
C LEU A 89 9.73 11.66 -23.12
N LYS A 90 8.42 11.45 -23.10
CA LYS A 90 7.44 12.15 -23.91
C LYS A 90 6.45 12.94 -23.07
N TYR A 91 5.92 13.99 -23.67
CA TYR A 91 4.79 14.75 -23.17
C TYR A 91 3.87 15.12 -24.34
N PHE A 92 2.59 14.71 -24.27
CA PHE A 92 1.62 14.80 -25.38
C PHE A 92 2.20 14.27 -26.71
N GLY A 93 2.81 13.10 -26.67
CA GLY A 93 3.43 12.44 -27.83
C GLY A 93 4.78 13.01 -28.29
N ASN A 94 5.21 14.17 -27.80
CA ASN A 94 6.46 14.82 -28.20
C ASN A 94 7.61 14.43 -27.26
N TYR A 95 8.75 14.04 -27.82
CA TYR A 95 9.95 13.78 -27.02
C TYR A 95 10.52 15.09 -26.49
N PHE A 96 10.76 15.15 -25.19
CA PHE A 96 11.51 16.25 -24.55
C PHE A 96 12.83 15.78 -23.93
N ASN A 97 13.03 14.47 -23.80
CA ASN A 97 14.28 13.86 -23.39
C ASN A 97 14.52 12.56 -24.17
N SER A 98 15.64 12.48 -24.88
CA SER A 98 16.08 11.29 -25.61
C SER A 98 17.60 11.37 -25.89
N PRO A 99 18.26 10.33 -26.43
CA PRO A 99 19.67 10.45 -26.82
C PRO A 99 19.94 11.58 -27.84
N GLN A 100 18.91 12.05 -28.54
CA GLN A 100 18.99 13.14 -29.52
C GLN A 100 18.49 14.49 -28.97
N ILE A 101 17.73 14.50 -27.86
CA ILE A 101 17.07 15.68 -27.30
C ILE A 101 17.46 15.80 -25.84
N VAL A 102 18.18 16.86 -25.50
CA VAL A 102 18.58 17.16 -24.13
C VAL A 102 17.51 18.05 -23.49
N PRO A 103 16.98 17.72 -22.30
CA PRO A 103 15.91 18.50 -21.67
C PRO A 103 16.48 19.77 -21.04
N THR A 104 16.69 20.82 -21.84
CA THR A 104 17.10 22.15 -21.33
C THR A 104 15.91 22.93 -20.78
N ILE A 105 16.19 23.96 -20.01
CA ILE A 105 15.16 24.86 -19.48
C ILE A 105 14.31 25.52 -20.58
N GLU A 106 14.92 25.84 -21.73
CA GLU A 106 14.20 26.39 -22.89
C GLU A 106 13.28 25.35 -23.53
N ASN A 107 13.74 24.10 -23.68
CA ASN A 107 12.89 23.02 -24.20
C ASN A 107 11.72 22.72 -23.26
N VAL A 108 11.92 22.79 -21.95
CA VAL A 108 10.83 22.65 -20.97
C VAL A 108 9.81 23.77 -21.14
N ASN A 109 10.25 25.03 -21.24
CA ASN A 109 9.35 26.18 -21.45
C ASN A 109 8.57 26.09 -22.77
N GLU A 110 9.21 25.59 -23.85
CA GLU A 110 8.57 25.42 -25.16
C GLU A 110 7.49 24.33 -25.13
N ILE A 111 7.76 23.20 -24.48
CA ILE A 111 6.89 22.02 -24.49
C ILE A 111 5.78 22.08 -23.43
N PHE A 112 6.09 22.58 -22.23
CA PHE A 112 5.15 22.62 -21.11
C PHE A 112 4.46 23.98 -20.94
N GLY A 113 4.97 25.02 -21.63
CA GLY A 113 4.38 26.35 -21.62
C GLY A 113 4.72 27.16 -20.36
N PRO A 114 3.93 28.21 -20.05
CA PRO A 114 4.22 29.10 -18.94
C PRO A 114 4.10 28.39 -17.59
N THR A 115 5.02 28.73 -16.68
CA THR A 115 5.15 28.15 -15.34
C THR A 115 5.05 29.24 -14.27
N ARG A 116 4.80 28.84 -13.02
CA ARG A 116 4.93 29.75 -11.87
C ARG A 116 6.40 30.20 -11.74
N PRO A 117 6.69 31.36 -11.11
CA PRO A 117 8.07 31.72 -10.79
C PRO A 117 8.73 30.56 -10.04
N GLY A 118 9.83 30.05 -10.58
CA GLY A 118 10.55 28.94 -9.96
C GLY A 118 11.35 29.39 -8.74
N ASP A 119 11.61 28.44 -7.85
CA ASP A 119 12.33 28.68 -6.61
C ASP A 119 13.81 28.35 -6.78
N TYR A 120 14.69 29.31 -6.48
CA TYR A 120 16.13 29.09 -6.45
C TYR A 120 16.60 28.84 -5.03
N ASN A 121 17.19 27.67 -4.79
CA ASN A 121 17.86 27.36 -3.55
C ASN A 121 19.37 27.62 -3.68
N ARG A 122 19.86 28.60 -2.91
CA ARG A 122 21.27 29.01 -2.91
C ARG A 122 22.19 27.95 -2.33
N GLU A 123 21.74 27.20 -1.33
CA GLU A 123 22.55 26.21 -0.61
C GLU A 123 22.85 25.01 -1.51
N SER A 124 21.83 24.52 -2.23
CA SER A 124 21.96 23.39 -3.15
C SER A 124 22.31 23.80 -4.59
N GLN A 125 22.42 25.10 -4.87
CA GLN A 125 22.59 25.65 -6.23
C GLN A 125 21.61 25.03 -7.24
N SER A 126 20.38 24.82 -6.77
CA SER A 126 19.33 24.14 -7.53
C SER A 126 18.19 25.09 -7.79
N PHE A 127 17.68 25.03 -9.01
CA PHE A 127 16.48 25.75 -9.43
C PHE A 127 15.34 24.77 -9.63
N LEU A 128 14.17 25.10 -9.10
CA LEU A 128 12.96 24.30 -9.21
C LEU A 128 11.95 25.03 -10.08
N MET A 129 11.41 24.35 -11.08
CA MET A 129 10.35 24.87 -11.94
C MET A 129 9.07 24.09 -11.70
N HIS A 130 7.99 24.78 -11.34
CA HIS A 130 6.76 24.17 -10.88
C HIS A 130 5.61 24.27 -11.90
N PHE A 131 5.09 23.13 -12.28
CA PHE A 131 3.83 22.96 -13.00
C PHE A 131 2.82 22.25 -12.08
N PRO A 132 1.51 22.31 -12.38
CA PRO A 132 0.52 21.51 -11.67
C PRO A 132 0.90 20.02 -11.67
N GLY A 133 1.17 19.46 -10.48
CA GLY A 133 1.60 18.07 -10.27
C GLY A 133 2.90 17.63 -10.92
N LEU A 134 3.76 18.58 -11.29
CA LEU A 134 5.02 18.29 -11.96
C LEU A 134 6.08 19.32 -11.57
N THR A 135 7.25 18.89 -11.12
CA THR A 135 8.38 19.78 -10.82
C THR A 135 9.63 19.32 -11.56
N PHE A 136 10.29 20.25 -12.26
CA PHE A 136 11.62 20.03 -12.84
C PHE A 136 12.70 20.60 -11.95
N PHE A 137 13.77 19.84 -11.76
CA PHE A 137 14.95 20.28 -11.02
C PHE A 137 16.09 20.52 -11.99
N PHE A 138 16.78 21.62 -11.79
CA PHE A 138 17.98 21.98 -12.52
C PHE A 138 19.10 22.22 -11.51
N ASN A 139 20.21 21.48 -11.62
CA ASN A 139 21.35 21.62 -10.71
C ASN A 139 22.43 22.50 -11.34
N GLN A 140 23.39 22.93 -10.53
CA GLN A 140 24.61 23.62 -10.97
C GLN A 140 24.33 24.99 -11.61
N ILE A 141 23.33 25.69 -11.08
CA ILE A 141 23.00 27.04 -11.54
C ILE A 141 23.76 28.05 -10.68
N GLY A 142 24.55 28.91 -11.33
CA GLY A 142 25.35 29.93 -10.64
C GLY A 142 24.51 31.04 -10.00
N PRO A 143 25.04 31.75 -8.98
CA PRO A 143 24.34 32.80 -8.22
C PRO A 143 23.92 34.03 -9.06
N GLN A 144 24.38 34.14 -10.32
CA GLN A 144 23.98 35.18 -11.28
C GLN A 144 22.48 35.12 -11.65
N VAL A 145 21.79 34.01 -11.35
CA VAL A 145 20.34 33.80 -11.58
C VAL A 145 19.47 34.42 -10.48
N GLU A 146 20.06 34.63 -9.30
CA GLU A 146 19.39 35.11 -8.09
C GLU A 146 18.85 36.55 -8.21
N THR A 147 19.56 37.42 -8.94
CA THR A 147 19.21 38.85 -9.08
C THR A 147 18.12 39.14 -10.12
N LYS A 148 17.71 38.14 -10.91
CA LYS A 148 16.71 38.29 -11.98
C LYS A 148 15.40 37.54 -11.71
N SER A 149 15.26 36.87 -10.55
CA SER A 149 14.08 36.04 -10.24
C SER A 149 12.85 36.83 -9.76
N MET A 150 12.93 38.15 -9.57
CA MET A 150 11.78 38.98 -9.16
C MET A 150 10.70 39.15 -10.26
N HIS A 151 10.97 38.78 -11.52
CA HIS A 151 10.03 38.97 -12.65
C HIS A 151 9.74 37.68 -13.45
N GLY A 152 10.06 36.51 -12.90
CA GLY A 152 9.84 35.23 -13.57
C GLY A 152 10.89 34.88 -14.62
N LEU A 153 10.97 33.59 -14.98
CA LEU A 153 12.01 32.99 -15.81
C LEU A 153 12.18 33.57 -17.21
N HIS A 154 11.22 34.34 -17.73
CA HIS A 154 11.34 34.99 -19.04
C HIS A 154 12.54 35.95 -19.13
N SER A 155 13.07 36.43 -17.99
CA SER A 155 14.26 37.29 -17.95
C SER A 155 15.59 36.54 -17.75
N LEU A 156 15.57 35.23 -17.55
CA LEU A 156 16.77 34.40 -17.37
C LEU A 156 17.30 33.93 -18.73
N GLN A 157 18.16 34.75 -19.32
CA GLN A 157 18.93 34.39 -20.51
C GLN A 157 20.23 33.70 -20.10
N PHE A 158 20.41 32.46 -20.54
CA PHE A 158 21.66 31.72 -20.39
C PHE A 158 22.53 31.91 -21.64
N PRO A 159 23.87 31.99 -21.50
CA PRO A 159 24.75 31.99 -22.66
C PRO A 159 24.55 30.74 -23.52
N PRO A 160 24.75 30.82 -24.85
CA PRO A 160 24.65 29.67 -25.74
C PRO A 160 25.53 28.50 -25.24
N GLY A 161 24.92 27.32 -25.07
CA GLY A 161 25.61 26.12 -24.58
C GLY A 161 25.76 26.03 -23.06
N GLN A 162 25.24 27.00 -22.29
CA GLN A 162 25.22 26.98 -20.82
C GLN A 162 23.81 26.89 -20.24
N SER A 163 22.81 26.57 -21.07
CA SER A 163 21.44 26.36 -20.62
C SER A 163 21.37 25.21 -19.62
N PRO A 164 20.77 25.42 -18.43
CA PRO A 164 20.60 24.38 -17.44
C PRO A 164 19.81 23.19 -18.01
N VAL A 165 20.25 22.00 -17.66
CA VAL A 165 19.62 20.73 -18.05
C VAL A 165 18.88 20.15 -16.86
N VAL A 166 17.71 19.56 -17.12
CA VAL A 166 16.93 18.87 -16.09
C VAL A 166 17.76 17.75 -15.48
N SER A 167 17.92 17.78 -14.15
CA SER A 167 18.59 16.74 -13.36
C SER A 167 17.60 15.71 -12.82
N LYS A 168 16.38 16.14 -12.50
CA LYS A 168 15.34 15.33 -11.87
C LYS A 168 13.95 15.85 -12.21
N ILE A 169 12.97 14.97 -12.24
CA ILE A 169 11.55 15.30 -12.44
C ILE A 169 10.72 14.63 -11.34
N TYR A 170 9.83 15.39 -10.73
CA TYR A 170 8.82 14.90 -9.78
C TYR A 170 7.44 15.01 -10.39
N ILE A 171 6.68 13.92 -10.33
CA ILE A 171 5.27 13.86 -10.72
C ILE A 171 4.48 13.47 -9.47
N TYR A 172 3.53 14.32 -9.07
CA TYR A 172 2.77 14.20 -7.83
C TYR A 172 1.36 14.74 -8.00
N TYR A 173 0.48 14.42 -7.07
CA TYR A 173 -0.91 14.88 -7.09
C TYR A 173 -1.04 16.26 -6.44
N GLY A 174 -1.88 17.11 -7.03
CA GLY A 174 -2.12 18.47 -6.55
C GLY A 174 -1.16 19.53 -7.11
N ASN A 175 -1.35 20.77 -6.66
CA ASN A 175 -0.73 21.96 -7.28
C ASN A 175 0.57 22.43 -6.64
N VAL A 176 0.87 22.01 -5.41
CA VAL A 176 2.03 22.50 -4.63
C VAL A 176 2.69 21.34 -3.88
N PRO A 177 4.04 21.23 -3.91
CA PRO A 177 4.77 20.08 -3.38
C PRO A 177 4.93 20.03 -1.85
N LEU A 178 4.25 20.87 -1.06
CA LEU A 178 4.57 21.08 0.36
C LEU A 178 4.58 19.79 1.21
N GLU A 179 3.77 18.77 0.88
CA GLU A 179 3.81 17.46 1.56
C GLU A 179 3.54 16.24 0.65
N TYR A 180 3.54 16.41 -0.68
CA TYR A 180 3.18 15.35 -1.66
C TYR A 180 2.01 14.48 -1.18
N THR A 181 0.82 15.09 -1.10
CA THR A 181 -0.38 14.45 -0.55
C THR A 181 -0.67 13.12 -1.23
N VAL A 182 -1.02 12.11 -0.44
CA VAL A 182 -1.38 10.79 -0.97
C VAL A 182 -2.71 10.89 -1.72
N PRO A 183 -2.74 10.58 -3.03
CA PRO A 183 -3.98 10.60 -3.81
C PRO A 183 -4.93 9.48 -3.36
N PRO A 184 -6.26 9.62 -3.62
CA PRO A 184 -7.20 8.52 -3.46
C PRO A 184 -6.81 7.31 -4.34
N LEU A 185 -7.35 6.12 -4.04
CA LEU A 185 -7.13 4.95 -4.90
C LEU A 185 -7.81 5.22 -6.25
N PRO A 186 -7.09 5.21 -7.39
CA PRO A 186 -7.68 5.53 -8.69
C PRO A 186 -8.73 4.49 -9.08
N VAL A 187 -9.83 4.95 -9.68
CA VAL A 187 -10.92 4.06 -10.15
C VAL A 187 -10.41 3.02 -11.17
N SER A 188 -9.42 3.39 -11.99
CA SER A 188 -8.74 2.47 -12.91
C SER A 188 -8.07 1.27 -12.22
N CYS A 189 -7.81 1.37 -10.91
CA CYS A 189 -7.23 0.30 -10.10
C CYS A 189 -8.29 -0.69 -9.60
N PHE A 190 -9.58 -0.37 -9.68
CA PHE A 190 -10.62 -1.21 -9.10
C PHE A 190 -10.81 -2.50 -9.88
N ASN A 191 -10.80 -2.44 -11.22
CA ASN A 191 -11.02 -3.60 -12.09
C ASN A 191 -12.25 -4.43 -11.66
N ARG A 192 -13.37 -3.75 -11.34
CA ARG A 192 -14.61 -4.34 -10.80
C ARG A 192 -14.47 -5.08 -9.47
N SER A 193 -13.38 -4.85 -8.75
CA SER A 193 -13.17 -5.39 -7.42
C SER A 193 -13.67 -4.42 -6.36
N VAL A 194 -13.99 -4.97 -5.20
CA VAL A 194 -14.32 -4.22 -3.98
C VAL A 194 -13.04 -4.00 -3.19
N PHE A 195 -12.92 -2.85 -2.52
CA PHE A 195 -11.82 -2.52 -1.61
C PHE A 195 -12.37 -2.13 -0.24
N LEU A 196 -11.54 -2.25 0.78
CA LEU A 196 -11.88 -1.80 2.13
C LEU A 196 -11.49 -0.32 2.30
N ASP A 197 -12.45 0.55 2.60
CA ASP A 197 -12.18 1.93 3.07
C ASP A 197 -11.75 1.88 4.53
N LYS A 198 -12.57 1.23 5.37
CA LYS A 198 -12.41 1.23 6.83
C LYS A 198 -13.06 0.00 7.45
N LEU A 199 -12.51 -0.48 8.57
CA LEU A 199 -13.05 -1.60 9.33
C LEU A 199 -13.07 -1.30 10.83
N SER A 200 -14.12 -1.68 11.54
CA SER A 200 -14.20 -1.63 13.00
C SER A 200 -14.76 -2.93 13.58
N ASN A 201 -14.46 -3.21 14.84
CA ASN A 201 -15.03 -4.35 15.56
C ASN A 201 -16.40 -4.02 16.15
N LEU A 202 -17.30 -4.99 16.10
CA LEU A 202 -18.57 -4.98 16.79
C LEU A 202 -18.43 -5.74 18.09
N VAL A 203 -18.81 -5.12 19.20
CA VAL A 203 -18.60 -5.66 20.55
C VAL A 203 -19.93 -5.73 21.29
N GLU A 204 -20.25 -6.89 21.82
CA GLU A 204 -21.40 -7.13 22.69
C GLU A 204 -20.97 -8.00 23.87
N ASN A 205 -21.48 -7.72 25.08
CA ASN A 205 -21.16 -8.49 26.29
C ASN A 205 -19.66 -8.72 26.51
N GLN A 206 -18.86 -7.67 26.27
CA GLN A 206 -17.40 -7.66 26.39
C GLN A 206 -16.65 -8.57 25.40
N LYS A 207 -17.31 -9.10 24.37
CA LYS A 207 -16.71 -9.92 23.32
C LYS A 207 -16.97 -9.33 21.94
N THR A 208 -16.02 -9.55 21.04
CA THR A 208 -16.19 -9.24 19.62
C THR A 208 -17.21 -10.21 19.02
N ILE A 209 -18.25 -9.68 18.37
CA ILE A 209 -19.31 -10.48 17.72
C ILE A 209 -19.21 -10.47 16.20
N GLY A 210 -18.42 -9.56 15.63
CA GLY A 210 -18.32 -9.36 14.19
C GLY A 210 -17.52 -8.13 13.83
N LEU A 211 -17.51 -7.81 12.55
CA LEU A 211 -16.81 -6.67 11.97
C LEU A 211 -17.78 -5.82 11.14
N ALA A 212 -17.68 -4.51 11.29
CA ALA A 212 -18.32 -3.55 10.39
C ALA A 212 -17.29 -3.04 9.39
N CYS A 213 -17.62 -3.12 8.10
CA CYS A 213 -16.76 -2.77 6.99
C CYS A 213 -17.43 -1.65 6.19
N ARG A 214 -16.67 -0.61 5.87
CA ARG A 214 -17.03 0.36 4.84
C ARG A 214 -16.26 0.00 3.58
N LEU A 215 -16.99 -0.34 2.53
CA LEU A 215 -16.46 -0.86 1.28
C LEU A 215 -16.46 0.23 0.21
N MET A 216 -15.43 0.25 -0.61
CA MET A 216 -15.31 1.10 -1.80
C MET A 216 -15.65 0.27 -3.03
N VAL A 217 -16.51 0.80 -3.90
CA VAL A 217 -16.87 0.19 -5.19
C VAL A 217 -16.85 1.24 -6.30
N GLU A 218 -16.63 0.77 -7.53
CA GLU A 218 -16.76 1.62 -8.73
C GLU A 218 -18.22 2.03 -8.90
N ALA A 219 -18.48 3.34 -8.94
CA ALA A 219 -19.83 3.89 -9.06
C ALA A 219 -20.46 3.53 -10.40
N HIS A 220 -21.75 3.18 -10.37
CA HIS A 220 -22.47 2.74 -11.56
C HIS A 220 -22.83 3.88 -12.54
N THR A 221 -22.80 5.14 -12.08
CA THR A 221 -23.15 6.31 -12.90
C THR A 221 -21.98 7.30 -12.96
N PRO A 222 -21.41 7.57 -14.14
CA PRO A 222 -20.40 8.61 -14.28
C PRO A 222 -21.05 9.97 -14.04
N LYS A 223 -20.68 10.65 -12.94
CA LYS A 223 -21.07 12.04 -12.72
C LYS A 223 -20.25 12.94 -13.67
N PRO A 224 -20.89 13.85 -14.42
CA PRO A 224 -20.26 14.52 -15.56
C PRO A 224 -19.16 15.54 -15.22
N TYR A 225 -18.85 15.80 -13.94
CA TYR A 225 -17.98 16.92 -13.53
C TYR A 225 -16.80 16.57 -12.63
N ASP A 226 -16.63 15.31 -12.20
CA ASP A 226 -15.52 14.93 -11.34
C ASP A 226 -15.03 13.50 -11.63
N PRO A 227 -13.81 13.32 -12.18
CA PRO A 227 -13.24 12.01 -12.46
C PRO A 227 -12.90 11.20 -11.20
N ASP A 228 -12.86 11.83 -10.02
CA ASP A 228 -12.65 11.17 -8.72
C ASP A 228 -13.98 10.83 -8.00
N ASP A 229 -15.12 11.36 -8.48
CA ASP A 229 -16.48 11.12 -7.93
C ASP A 229 -17.14 9.87 -8.56
N HIS A 230 -16.32 8.85 -8.82
CA HIS A 230 -16.72 7.55 -9.38
C HIS A 230 -16.53 6.40 -8.38
N ILE A 231 -16.43 6.70 -7.08
CA ILE A 231 -16.33 5.69 -6.02
C ILE A 231 -17.56 5.83 -5.12
N ASP A 232 -18.37 4.79 -5.04
CA ASP A 232 -19.45 4.67 -4.07
C ASP A 232 -18.95 3.93 -2.82
N TYR A 233 -19.59 4.22 -1.68
CA TYR A 233 -19.29 3.59 -0.40
C TYR A 233 -20.49 2.76 0.08
N LEU A 234 -20.24 1.54 0.52
CA LEU A 234 -21.24 0.62 1.05
C LEU A 234 -20.87 0.19 2.46
N ASP A 235 -21.81 0.34 3.40
CA ASP A 235 -21.64 -0.20 4.74
C ASP A 235 -22.09 -1.67 4.77
N ALA A 236 -21.23 -2.53 5.29
CA ALA A 236 -21.40 -3.97 5.36
C ALA A 236 -21.05 -4.47 6.75
N THR A 237 -21.66 -5.56 7.20
CA THR A 237 -21.40 -6.12 8.52
C THR A 237 -21.40 -7.64 8.45
N VAL A 238 -20.32 -8.25 8.95
CA VAL A 238 -20.17 -9.71 9.00
C VAL A 238 -19.99 -10.14 10.44
N HIS A 239 -20.80 -11.09 10.90
CA HIS A 239 -20.76 -11.62 12.26
C HIS A 239 -20.06 -12.99 12.30
N PHE A 240 -19.67 -13.40 13.51
CA PHE A 240 -19.50 -14.83 13.78
C PHE A 240 -20.82 -15.56 13.52
N ASP A 241 -20.72 -16.83 13.15
CA ASP A 241 -21.84 -17.70 12.79
C ASP A 241 -22.56 -17.35 11.46
N ASP A 242 -22.24 -16.24 10.77
CA ASP A 242 -22.73 -15.99 9.41
C ASP A 242 -22.29 -17.12 8.47
N THR A 243 -23.18 -17.57 7.58
CA THR A 243 -22.84 -18.62 6.61
C THR A 243 -21.93 -18.07 5.52
N CYS A 244 -21.22 -18.95 4.81
CA CYS A 244 -20.43 -18.52 3.66
C CYS A 244 -21.29 -17.84 2.57
N GLN A 245 -22.57 -18.22 2.42
CA GLN A 245 -23.50 -17.53 1.52
C GLN A 245 -23.84 -16.12 2.01
N ASP A 246 -24.06 -15.94 3.32
CA ASP A 246 -24.31 -14.62 3.90
C ASP A 246 -23.12 -13.70 3.64
N VAL A 247 -21.90 -14.16 3.96
CA VAL A 247 -20.67 -13.40 3.72
C VAL A 247 -20.52 -13.00 2.25
N LEU A 248 -20.73 -13.93 1.31
CA LEU A 248 -20.68 -13.64 -0.13
C LEU A 248 -21.70 -12.56 -0.54
N SER A 249 -22.90 -12.58 0.06
CA SER A 249 -23.94 -11.60 -0.23
C SER A 249 -23.64 -10.21 0.35
N ILE A 250 -22.91 -10.15 1.46
CA ILE A 250 -22.63 -8.92 2.21
C ILE A 250 -21.39 -8.20 1.66
N ILE A 251 -20.29 -8.93 1.45
CA ILE A 251 -18.99 -8.33 1.07
C ILE A 251 -18.46 -8.78 -0.30
N GLY A 252 -19.20 -9.62 -1.02
CA GLY A 252 -18.84 -10.12 -2.35
C GLY A 252 -17.92 -11.34 -2.31
N SER A 253 -17.42 -11.72 -3.50
CA SER A 253 -16.58 -12.90 -3.66
C SER A 253 -15.15 -12.70 -3.12
N PRO A 254 -14.54 -13.71 -2.48
CA PRO A 254 -13.14 -13.64 -2.08
C PRO A 254 -12.21 -13.71 -3.30
N ASN A 255 -10.98 -13.24 -3.12
CA ASN A 255 -9.94 -13.35 -4.15
C ASN A 255 -9.44 -14.80 -4.30
N SER A 256 -9.45 -15.58 -3.23
CA SER A 256 -9.14 -17.02 -3.24
C SER A 256 -9.81 -17.76 -2.09
N VAL A 257 -9.92 -19.08 -2.24
CA VAL A 257 -10.40 -19.99 -1.20
C VAL A 257 -9.31 -21.03 -0.90
N TYR A 258 -9.00 -21.23 0.37
CA TYR A 258 -7.99 -22.20 0.81
C TYR A 258 -8.56 -23.18 1.85
N TYR A 259 -8.49 -24.47 1.56
CA TYR A 259 -8.95 -25.52 2.48
C TYR A 259 -7.81 -25.97 3.37
N LYS A 260 -8.04 -25.99 4.69
CA LYS A 260 -7.03 -26.38 5.67
C LYS A 260 -6.76 -27.88 5.54
N THR A 261 -5.59 -28.25 5.03
CA THR A 261 -5.29 -29.67 4.74
C THR A 261 -4.87 -30.45 5.99
N ASP A 262 -4.26 -29.80 6.98
CA ASP A 262 -3.79 -30.42 8.23
C ASP A 262 -3.82 -29.42 9.38
N ASP A 263 -4.42 -29.81 10.50
CA ASP A 263 -4.31 -29.04 11.73
C ASP A 263 -3.15 -29.59 12.56
N LYS A 264 -1.97 -28.97 12.45
CA LYS A 264 -0.74 -29.43 13.11
C LYS A 264 -0.84 -29.52 14.63
N ILE A 265 -1.89 -28.97 15.24
CA ILE A 265 -2.17 -29.08 16.69
C ILE A 265 -3.00 -30.36 16.99
N LYS A 266 -3.81 -30.86 16.04
CA LYS A 266 -4.61 -32.09 16.21
C LYS A 266 -3.76 -33.35 16.35
N ILE A 267 -2.47 -33.32 15.99
CA ILE A 267 -1.52 -34.43 16.20
C ILE A 267 -1.27 -34.73 17.69
N HIS A 268 -1.55 -33.78 18.58
CA HIS A 268 -1.43 -33.94 20.02
C HIS A 268 -2.71 -34.44 20.69
N ASN A 269 -3.78 -34.67 19.91
CA ASN A 269 -5.02 -35.21 20.43
C ASN A 269 -4.83 -36.72 20.74
N PRO A 270 -4.98 -37.19 21.99
CA PRO A 270 -4.67 -38.58 22.38
C PRO A 270 -5.56 -39.63 21.71
N SER A 271 -6.61 -39.21 20.98
CA SER A 271 -7.50 -40.07 20.20
C SER A 271 -7.45 -39.68 18.71
N PRO A 272 -6.54 -40.26 17.90
CA PRO A 272 -6.53 -40.00 16.46
C PRO A 272 -7.81 -40.57 15.81
N PRO A 273 -8.53 -39.81 14.96
CA PRO A 273 -9.66 -40.35 14.23
C PRO A 273 -9.17 -41.45 13.29
N ILE A 274 -9.61 -42.68 13.55
CA ILE A 274 -9.34 -43.83 12.70
C ILE A 274 -10.08 -43.61 11.37
N SER A 275 -9.32 -43.42 10.29
CA SER A 275 -9.71 -43.53 8.88
C SER A 275 -10.78 -42.56 8.34
N LEU A 276 -10.46 -41.84 7.25
CA LEU A 276 -11.32 -41.60 6.08
C LEU A 276 -10.61 -40.61 5.12
N GLY A 277 -9.67 -41.11 4.32
CA GLY A 277 -8.83 -40.33 3.39
C GLY A 277 -9.55 -39.68 2.19
N GLN A 278 -10.88 -39.54 2.22
CA GLN A 278 -11.66 -38.81 1.20
C GLN A 278 -12.82 -37.98 1.82
N ARG A 279 -13.50 -38.47 2.87
CA ARG A 279 -14.53 -37.67 3.59
C ARG A 279 -13.96 -36.59 4.52
N ALA A 280 -12.68 -36.63 4.83
CA ALA A 280 -12.03 -35.63 5.69
C ALA A 280 -11.83 -34.28 4.99
N GLN A 281 -11.78 -34.23 3.65
CA GLN A 281 -11.72 -32.97 2.90
C GLN A 281 -13.05 -32.20 2.92
N ASP A 282 -14.19 -32.89 2.98
CA ASP A 282 -15.53 -32.26 3.04
C ASP A 282 -15.84 -31.61 4.41
N LYS A 283 -14.95 -31.74 5.40
CA LYS A 283 -15.13 -31.21 6.76
C LYS A 283 -13.95 -30.37 7.25
N SER A 284 -13.03 -30.01 6.37
CA SER A 284 -11.94 -29.12 6.77
C SER A 284 -12.41 -27.68 6.80
N ASP A 285 -11.99 -26.96 7.85
CA ASP A 285 -12.12 -25.52 7.88
C ASP A 285 -11.46 -24.92 6.63
N PHE A 286 -12.03 -23.85 6.12
CA PHE A 286 -11.56 -23.20 4.90
C PHE A 286 -11.56 -21.69 5.05
N TYR A 287 -10.64 -21.05 4.34
CA TYR A 287 -10.46 -19.61 4.35
C TYR A 287 -11.05 -19.00 3.08
N TYR A 288 -11.76 -17.90 3.25
CA TYR A 288 -11.95 -16.90 2.20
C TYR A 288 -10.90 -15.80 2.39
N ASN A 289 -10.05 -15.62 1.39
CA ASN A 289 -9.02 -14.58 1.40
C ASN A 289 -9.51 -13.35 0.64
N TYR A 290 -9.72 -12.26 1.35
CA TYR A 290 -10.05 -10.94 0.79
C TYR A 290 -8.76 -10.10 0.74
N VAL A 291 -7.94 -10.38 -0.28
CA VAL A 291 -6.65 -9.72 -0.53
C VAL A 291 -6.79 -8.20 -0.56
N ASN A 292 -7.83 -7.70 -1.22
CA ASN A 292 -8.10 -6.26 -1.34
C ASN A 292 -8.55 -5.60 -0.03
N PHE A 293 -8.95 -6.39 0.97
CA PHE A 293 -9.37 -5.90 2.28
C PHE A 293 -8.25 -6.06 3.32
N GLY A 294 -7.20 -6.81 2.98
CA GLY A 294 -6.21 -7.24 3.97
C GLY A 294 -6.79 -8.19 5.01
N MET A 295 -7.79 -9.00 4.65
CA MET A 295 -8.55 -9.81 5.61
C MET A 295 -8.72 -11.26 5.13
N ASP A 296 -8.60 -12.20 6.06
CA ASP A 296 -9.05 -13.58 5.88
C ASP A 296 -10.23 -13.88 6.81
N ILE A 297 -11.18 -14.67 6.30
CA ILE A 297 -12.29 -15.21 7.08
C ILE A 297 -12.17 -16.73 7.08
N LEU A 298 -12.03 -17.32 8.26
CA LEU A 298 -12.05 -18.76 8.46
C LEU A 298 -13.47 -19.22 8.73
N PHE A 299 -13.92 -20.20 7.96
CA PHE A 299 -15.18 -20.89 8.13
C PHE A 299 -14.96 -22.26 8.76
N ASP A 300 -15.87 -22.64 9.64
CA ASP A 300 -15.95 -24.00 10.16
C ASP A 300 -16.31 -24.98 9.02
N GLY A 301 -15.56 -26.08 8.93
CA GLY A 301 -15.74 -27.07 7.87
C GLY A 301 -17.05 -27.85 7.94
N GLN A 302 -17.76 -27.84 9.08
CA GLN A 302 -19.00 -28.58 9.27
C GLN A 302 -20.23 -27.69 9.16
N SER A 303 -20.25 -26.53 9.83
CA SER A 303 -21.39 -25.60 9.75
C SER A 303 -21.30 -24.65 8.56
N HIS A 304 -20.13 -24.50 7.93
CA HIS A 304 -19.84 -23.47 6.92
C HIS A 304 -20.12 -22.05 7.41
N THR A 305 -19.92 -21.82 8.71
CA THR A 305 -20.13 -20.52 9.35
C THR A 305 -18.82 -19.88 9.79
N VAL A 306 -18.81 -18.55 9.91
CA VAL A 306 -17.62 -17.78 10.31
C VAL A 306 -17.17 -18.17 11.72
N LYS A 307 -15.89 -18.56 11.83
CA LYS A 307 -15.23 -18.99 13.07
C LYS A 307 -14.13 -18.03 13.53
N LYS A 308 -13.45 -17.38 12.59
CA LYS A 308 -12.33 -16.47 12.87
C LYS A 308 -12.14 -15.44 11.77
N PHE A 309 -11.80 -14.21 12.17
CA PHE A 309 -11.32 -13.16 11.27
C PHE A 309 -9.83 -12.96 11.48
N ILE A 310 -9.09 -12.63 10.43
CA ILE A 310 -7.67 -12.29 10.49
C ILE A 310 -7.43 -11.02 9.67
N LEU A 311 -6.93 -9.97 10.30
CA LEU A 311 -6.62 -8.68 9.68
C LEU A 311 -5.11 -8.54 9.53
N HIS A 312 -4.62 -8.15 8.36
CA HIS A 312 -3.20 -8.03 8.02
C HIS A 312 -2.80 -6.57 7.82
N THR A 313 -1.68 -6.13 8.42
CA THR A 313 -1.17 -4.75 8.27
C THR A 313 -0.23 -4.58 7.08
N ASN A 314 0.28 -5.68 6.51
CA ASN A 314 1.14 -5.72 5.33
C ASN A 314 2.46 -4.93 5.45
N PHE A 315 3.18 -5.03 6.57
CA PHE A 315 4.50 -4.39 6.70
C PHE A 315 5.62 -5.13 5.93
N PRO A 316 6.61 -4.41 5.35
CA PRO A 316 7.71 -5.00 4.56
C PRO A 316 8.67 -5.90 5.34
N CYS A 317 8.67 -5.80 6.67
CA CYS A 317 9.43 -6.67 7.57
C CYS A 317 8.64 -7.91 8.05
N HIS A 318 7.50 -8.21 7.43
CA HIS A 318 6.73 -9.42 7.69
C HIS A 318 6.82 -10.42 6.54
N TYR A 319 6.73 -11.71 6.87
CA TYR A 319 6.80 -12.79 5.90
C TYR A 319 5.69 -12.75 4.82
N LEU A 320 4.52 -12.20 5.14
CA LEU A 320 3.38 -12.08 4.21
C LEU A 320 3.34 -10.74 3.47
N PHE A 321 4.40 -9.94 3.54
CA PHE A 321 4.45 -8.68 2.79
C PHE A 321 4.17 -8.90 1.30
N ASP A 322 3.43 -7.97 0.68
CA ASP A 322 3.00 -8.03 -0.73
C ASP A 322 2.02 -9.18 -1.02
N SER A 323 1.48 -9.86 0.00
CA SER A 323 0.41 -10.85 -0.19
C SER A 323 -1.00 -10.23 -0.07
N TYR A 324 -1.11 -9.09 0.62
CA TYR A 324 -2.37 -8.42 0.94
C TYR A 324 -2.26 -6.91 0.74
N PHE A 325 -3.40 -6.24 0.61
CA PHE A 325 -3.49 -4.81 0.88
C PHE A 325 -3.44 -4.60 2.42
N PRO A 326 -2.97 -3.44 2.91
CA PRO A 326 -3.07 -3.13 4.33
C PRO A 326 -4.55 -3.01 4.73
N CYS A 327 -4.96 -3.75 5.76
CA CYS A 327 -6.31 -3.65 6.32
C CYS A 327 -6.46 -2.34 7.11
N ASN A 328 -7.26 -1.40 6.62
CA ASN A 328 -7.47 -0.11 7.27
C ASN A 328 -8.47 -0.21 8.43
N PHE A 329 -8.05 -0.76 9.57
CA PHE A 329 -8.91 -0.94 10.73
C PHE A 329 -8.78 0.19 11.77
N GLU A 330 -9.87 0.46 12.49
CA GLU A 330 -9.94 1.25 13.72
C GLU A 330 -10.73 0.45 14.74
N LEU A 331 -10.02 -0.28 15.60
CA LEU A 331 -10.58 -1.24 16.53
C LEU A 331 -10.66 -0.65 17.92
N MET A 332 -11.85 -0.60 18.52
CA MET A 332 -12.01 -0.23 19.92
C MET A 332 -11.65 -1.43 20.80
N VAL A 333 -10.55 -1.32 21.54
CA VAL A 333 -10.07 -2.34 22.46
C VAL A 333 -10.15 -1.79 23.88
N ARG A 334 -10.95 -2.44 24.74
CA ARG A 334 -11.15 -2.05 26.14
C ARG A 334 -10.64 -3.14 27.07
N ASN A 335 -9.93 -2.74 28.12
CA ASN A 335 -9.68 -3.58 29.28
C ASN A 335 -10.88 -3.47 30.22
N TYR A 336 -11.72 -4.51 30.25
CA TYR A 336 -12.96 -4.48 31.04
C TYR A 336 -12.74 -4.51 32.55
N THR A 337 -11.57 -4.94 33.02
CA THR A 337 -11.21 -4.94 34.44
C THR A 337 -10.83 -3.55 34.93
N THR A 338 -10.08 -2.79 34.12
CA THR A 338 -9.58 -1.46 34.51
C THR A 338 -10.42 -0.30 33.95
N GLY A 339 -11.26 -0.56 32.95
CA GLY A 339 -12.04 0.45 32.23
C GLY A 339 -11.24 1.26 31.21
N LYS A 340 -9.92 1.05 31.08
CA LYS A 340 -9.07 1.71 30.08
C LYS A 340 -9.42 1.23 28.67
N GLU A 341 -9.32 2.12 27.68
CA GLU A 341 -9.60 1.81 26.27
C GLU A 341 -8.60 2.47 25.31
N ILE A 342 -8.48 1.89 24.12
CA ILE A 342 -7.63 2.38 23.02
C ILE A 342 -8.26 2.07 21.68
N ILE A 343 -8.11 3.00 20.74
CA ILE A 343 -8.36 2.74 19.32
C ILE A 343 -7.08 2.20 18.71
N VAL A 344 -7.12 0.95 18.27
CA VAL A 344 -6.00 0.28 17.62
C VAL A 344 -6.15 0.44 16.10
N THR A 345 -5.09 0.93 15.47
CA THR A 345 -4.96 1.11 14.01
C THR A 345 -3.75 0.32 13.50
N PRO A 346 -3.58 0.14 12.18
CA PRO A 346 -2.36 -0.50 11.64
C PRO A 346 -1.05 0.17 12.10
N SER A 347 -1.10 1.45 12.45
CA SER A 347 0.05 2.22 12.92
C SER A 347 0.33 2.08 14.42
N THR A 348 -0.61 1.50 15.19
CA THR A 348 -0.48 1.36 16.63
C THR A 348 0.64 0.38 16.98
N ARG A 349 1.57 0.81 17.83
CA ARG A 349 2.63 -0.06 18.37
C ARG A 349 2.10 -0.91 19.51
N TRP A 350 2.68 -2.10 19.65
CA TRP A 350 2.34 -3.03 20.72
C TRP A 350 2.48 -2.42 22.13
N SER A 351 3.49 -1.57 22.34
CA SER A 351 3.73 -0.92 23.63
C SER A 351 2.51 -0.15 24.16
N ALA A 352 1.77 0.54 23.28
CA ALA A 352 0.58 1.29 23.67
C ALA A 352 -0.56 0.37 24.16
N ILE A 353 -0.70 -0.82 23.55
CA ILE A 353 -1.67 -1.83 23.99
C ILE A 353 -1.19 -2.48 25.29
N GLN A 354 0.11 -2.72 25.42
CA GLN A 354 0.70 -3.31 26.62
C GLN A 354 0.51 -2.44 27.88
N GLU A 355 0.52 -1.12 27.76
CA GLU A 355 0.24 -0.18 28.87
C GLU A 355 -1.21 -0.27 29.40
N ILE A 356 -2.13 -0.80 28.60
CA ILE A 356 -3.55 -0.97 28.98
C ILE A 356 -3.79 -2.37 29.56
N PHE A 357 -3.06 -3.37 29.09
CA PHE A 357 -3.18 -4.77 29.50
C PHE A 357 -1.92 -5.25 30.21
N GLU A 358 -1.67 -4.66 31.39
CA GLU A 358 -0.58 -5.04 32.29
C GLU A 358 -0.73 -6.49 32.79
N ASN A 359 0.38 -7.18 33.08
CA ASN A 359 0.43 -8.55 33.64
C ASN A 359 -0.20 -9.64 32.77
N ARG A 360 0.30 -9.81 31.55
CA ARG A 360 -0.13 -10.90 30.64
C ARG A 360 0.83 -12.08 30.61
N PRO A 361 0.34 -13.29 30.26
CA PRO A 361 1.20 -14.44 30.02
C PRO A 361 2.18 -14.17 28.89
N SER A 362 3.31 -14.88 28.91
CA SER A 362 4.29 -14.83 27.84
C SER A 362 3.63 -15.18 26.50
N PRO A 363 3.96 -14.45 25.41
CA PRO A 363 3.38 -14.73 24.10
C PRO A 363 3.79 -16.10 23.58
N ALA A 364 2.92 -16.68 22.75
CA ALA A 364 3.32 -17.80 21.91
C ALA A 364 4.26 -17.30 20.80
N ILE A 365 5.30 -18.06 20.48
CA ILE A 365 6.27 -17.68 19.45
C ILE A 365 5.89 -18.40 18.15
N LEU A 366 5.68 -17.64 17.08
CA LEU A 366 5.34 -18.17 15.77
C LEU A 366 6.56 -18.11 14.84
N HIS A 367 7.08 -19.29 14.50
CA HIS A 367 8.09 -19.45 13.46
C HIS A 367 7.43 -19.81 12.14
N ARG A 368 7.33 -18.84 11.23
CA ARG A 368 6.89 -19.11 9.85
C ARG A 368 8.08 -19.68 9.07
N SER A 369 7.95 -20.90 8.56
CA SER A 369 8.85 -21.49 7.57
C SER A 369 8.03 -21.81 6.31
N SER A 370 8.58 -21.51 5.14
CA SER A 370 7.86 -21.77 3.89
C SER A 370 7.84 -23.27 3.58
N SER A 371 6.82 -23.71 2.85
CA SER A 371 6.76 -25.06 2.26
C SER A 371 7.86 -25.30 1.20
N THR A 372 8.52 -24.24 0.73
CA THR A 372 9.55 -24.26 -0.32
C THR A 372 10.98 -24.12 0.23
N ASN A 373 11.24 -24.41 1.51
CA ASN A 373 12.57 -24.33 2.14
C ASN A 373 13.25 -22.94 2.06
N THR A 374 12.49 -21.87 1.91
CA THR A 374 12.99 -20.51 2.10
C THR A 374 12.87 -20.13 3.58
N THR A 375 14.01 -19.85 4.21
CA THR A 375 14.05 -19.36 5.59
C THR A 375 13.37 -17.99 5.63
N ASN A 376 12.42 -17.81 6.55
CA ASN A 376 11.84 -16.50 6.84
C ASN A 376 12.98 -15.57 7.32
N PRO A 377 13.34 -14.52 6.55
CA PRO A 377 14.50 -13.69 6.86
C PRO A 377 14.23 -12.71 8.01
N PHE A 378 12.97 -12.53 8.40
CA PHE A 378 12.56 -11.52 9.38
C PHE A 378 12.53 -12.04 10.83
N GLY A 379 12.75 -13.34 11.02
CA GLY A 379 12.66 -13.98 12.32
C GLY A 379 11.21 -14.27 12.77
N PRO A 380 11.02 -14.69 14.03
CA PRO A 380 9.70 -15.04 14.55
C PRO A 380 8.83 -13.82 14.85
N THR A 381 7.53 -14.07 14.99
CA THR A 381 6.57 -13.13 15.55
C THR A 381 6.03 -13.64 16.89
N PHE A 382 5.44 -12.75 17.69
CA PHE A 382 4.96 -13.01 19.04
C PHE A 382 3.45 -12.83 19.11
N CYS A 383 2.72 -13.88 19.42
CA CYS A 383 1.26 -13.89 19.48
C CYS A 383 0.79 -13.65 20.93
N HIS A 384 0.11 -12.54 21.15
CA HIS A 384 -0.40 -12.13 22.46
C HIS A 384 -1.93 -12.18 22.49
N LEU A 385 -2.49 -12.85 23.49
CA LEU A 385 -3.92 -12.89 23.75
C LEU A 385 -4.38 -11.60 24.46
N VAL A 386 -5.56 -11.09 24.07
CA VAL A 386 -6.27 -9.95 24.64
C VAL A 386 -7.75 -10.33 24.77
N ASN A 387 -8.37 -10.04 25.92
CA ASN A 387 -9.80 -10.24 26.21
C ASN A 387 -10.36 -11.64 25.89
N ASP A 388 -9.49 -12.65 25.82
CA ASP A 388 -9.80 -14.04 25.47
C ASP A 388 -10.47 -14.26 24.10
N ASP A 389 -10.54 -13.23 23.24
CA ASP A 389 -11.17 -13.27 21.90
C ASP A 389 -10.29 -12.66 20.79
N MET A 390 -9.15 -12.06 21.15
CA MET A 390 -8.25 -11.36 20.23
C MET A 390 -6.80 -11.86 20.36
N ILE A 391 -6.16 -12.21 19.25
CA ILE A 391 -4.72 -12.47 19.18
C ILE A 391 -4.04 -11.38 18.36
N PHE A 392 -3.05 -10.73 18.95
CA PHE A 392 -2.17 -9.78 18.28
C PHE A 392 -0.86 -10.48 17.93
N GLU A 393 -0.56 -10.62 16.64
CA GLU A 393 0.75 -11.06 16.15
C GLU A 393 1.67 -9.84 16.04
N VAL A 394 2.74 -9.82 16.82
CA VAL A 394 3.66 -8.69 16.94
C VAL A 394 5.02 -9.06 16.38
N MET A 395 5.59 -8.20 15.55
CA MET A 395 6.94 -8.35 15.00
C MET A 395 8.01 -7.94 16.00
N SER A 396 9.26 -8.32 15.74
CA SER A 396 10.41 -7.99 16.59
C SER A 396 10.65 -6.49 16.78
N ASN A 397 10.21 -5.66 15.83
CA ASN A 397 10.28 -4.19 15.92
C ASN A 397 9.09 -3.54 16.66
N GLY A 398 8.16 -4.35 17.20
CA GLY A 398 7.03 -3.88 18.02
C GLY A 398 5.78 -3.45 17.23
N TYR A 399 5.81 -3.54 15.90
CA TYR A 399 4.63 -3.33 15.06
C TYR A 399 3.76 -4.58 14.99
N ILE A 400 2.45 -4.37 14.86
CA ILE A 400 1.46 -5.44 14.74
C ILE A 400 1.47 -5.93 13.29
N ALA A 401 1.71 -7.23 13.07
CA ALA A 401 1.64 -7.87 11.76
C ALA A 401 0.21 -8.28 11.40
N SER A 402 -0.51 -8.85 12.36
CA SER A 402 -1.89 -9.27 12.18
C SER A 402 -2.68 -9.25 13.49
N ILE A 403 -4.00 -9.14 13.38
CA ILE A 403 -4.95 -9.27 14.49
C ILE A 403 -5.96 -10.36 14.12
N SER A 404 -6.10 -11.36 14.97
CA SER A 404 -7.12 -12.40 14.80
C SER A 404 -8.22 -12.27 15.83
N PHE A 405 -9.47 -12.28 15.39
CA PHE A 405 -10.65 -12.40 16.24
C PHE A 405 -11.20 -13.80 16.16
N PHE A 406 -11.59 -14.40 17.28
CA PHE A 406 -12.17 -15.73 17.29
C PHE A 406 -13.21 -15.85 18.39
N ASN A 407 -14.15 -16.77 18.19
CA ASN A 407 -15.13 -17.14 19.20
C ASN A 407 -14.76 -18.53 19.73
N GLU A 408 -14.69 -18.71 21.05
CA GLU A 408 -14.40 -19.99 21.73
C GLU A 408 -15.60 -20.96 21.66
N ARG A 409 -16.25 -21.08 20.51
CA ARG A 409 -17.11 -22.23 20.22
C ARG A 409 -16.23 -23.29 19.56
N ASP A 410 -15.45 -23.97 20.42
CA ASP A 410 -15.06 -25.39 20.40
C ASP A 410 -13.74 -25.66 21.13
#